data_AF-A0AAD3RY94-F1
#
_entry.id   AF-A0AAD3RY94-F1
#
_cell.length_a   1.000
_cell.length_b   1.000
_cell.length_c   1.000
_cell.angle_alpha   90.00
_cell.angle_beta   90.00
_cell.angle_gamma   90.00
#
_symmetry.space_group_name_H-M   'P 1'
#
loop_
_entity.id
_entity.type
_entity.pdbx_description
1 polymer ?
#
loop_
_entity_poly.entity_id
_entity_poly.type
_entity_poly.pdbx_seq_one_letter_code
_entity_poly.pdbx_strand_id
1 'polypeptide(L)'
;MLYGIAIAALGLLSTIATSLAIDTYGPISDNVSGIAEIAGMSYIICKRINALDAAKNTTSTIGRGVAINSTALVSLALFGAIVSCASISIVDVLGPKVCFGLLMGVMNP
;
A
#
# COMPACT_ATOMS: atom_id res chain seq x y z
N MET A 1 10.33 -12.20 -18.24
CA MET A 1 9.62 -10.95 -17.84
C MET A 1 8.97 -11.07 -16.47
N LEU A 2 8.10 -12.06 -16.24
CA LEU A 2 7.37 -12.24 -14.96
C LEU A 2 8.25 -12.37 -13.72
N TYR A 3 9.36 -13.10 -13.80
CA TYR A 3 10.32 -13.21 -12.70
C TYR A 3 10.93 -11.85 -12.31
N GLY A 4 11.22 -10.96 -13.28
CA GLY A 4 11.75 -9.63 -13.01
C GLY A 4 10.72 -8.72 -12.31
N ILE A 5 9.44 -8.83 -12.67
CA ILE A 5 8.35 -8.12 -12.00
C ILE A 5 8.19 -8.61 -10.55
N ALA A 6 8.29 -9.92 -10.33
CA ALA A 6 8.23 -10.51 -8.99
C ALA A 6 9.41 -10.06 -8.09
N ILE A 7 10.63 -10.01 -8.63
CA ILE A 7 11.80 -9.52 -7.88
C ILE A 7 11.71 -8.00 -7.64
N ALA A 8 11.17 -7.22 -8.58
CA ALA A 8 10.94 -5.79 -8.38
C ALA A 8 9.90 -5.53 -7.25
N ALA A 9 8.83 -6.33 -7.20
CA ALA A 9 7.87 -6.30 -6.10
C ALA A 9 8.55 -6.64 -4.76
N LEU A 10 9.37 -7.70 -4.72
CA LEU A 10 10.15 -8.09 -3.55
C LEU A 10 11.10 -6.98 -3.07
N GLY A 11 11.78 -6.30 -4.01
CA GLY A 11 12.64 -5.15 -3.70
C GLY A 11 11.88 -4.01 -3.04
N LEU A 12 10.65 -3.76 -3.48
CA LEU A 12 9.76 -2.76 -2.89
C LEU A 12 9.30 -3.15 -1.48
N LEU A 13 9.04 -4.44 -1.22
CA LEU A 13 8.76 -4.97 0.12
C LEU A 13 9.98 -5.05 1.05
N SER A 14 11.21 -4.98 0.55
CA SER A 14 12.42 -5.08 1.39
C SER A 14 12.45 -4.03 2.53
N THR A 15 11.80 -2.88 2.30
CA THR A 15 11.70 -1.78 3.29
C THR A 15 10.39 -1.77 4.07
N ILE A 16 9.60 -2.85 3.99
CA ILE A 16 8.27 -2.92 4.61
C ILE A 16 8.33 -2.82 6.15
N ALA A 17 9.41 -3.34 6.76
CA ALA A 17 9.61 -3.24 8.20
C ALA A 17 9.70 -1.78 8.67
N THR A 18 10.49 -0.96 7.97
CA THR A 18 10.60 0.48 8.26
C THR A 18 9.29 1.20 7.99
N SER A 19 8.62 0.88 6.89
CA SER A 19 7.33 1.49 6.55
C SER A 19 6.25 1.18 7.59
N LEU A 20 6.18 -0.07 8.05
CA LEU A 20 5.23 -0.51 9.08
C LEU A 20 5.57 0.10 10.44
N ALA A 21 6.85 0.24 10.78
CA ALA A 21 7.28 0.90 12.01
C ALA A 21 6.84 2.38 12.05
N ILE A 22 6.92 3.08 10.92
CA ILE A 22 6.48 4.48 10.86
C ILE A 22 4.94 4.59 10.81
N ASP A 23 4.25 3.66 10.16
CA ASP A 23 2.78 3.66 10.13
C ASP A 23 2.18 3.33 11.51
N THR A 24 2.77 2.39 12.25
CA THR A 24 2.38 2.07 13.63
C THR A 24 2.72 3.18 14.63
N TYR A 25 3.72 4.01 14.34
CA TYR A 25 4.04 5.18 15.17
C TYR A 25 2.85 6.16 15.28
N GLY A 26 2.06 6.29 14.22
CA GLY A 26 0.93 7.22 14.17
C GLY A 26 -0.15 6.93 15.22
N PRO A 27 -0.79 5.75 15.20
CA PRO A 27 -1.78 5.35 16.20
C PRO A 27 -1.23 5.36 17.63
N ILE A 28 0.05 5.00 17.81
CA ILE A 28 0.70 5.04 19.12
C ILE A 28 0.79 6.50 19.62
N SER A 29 1.22 7.43 18.77
CA SER A 29 1.33 8.85 19.13
C SER A 29 -0.03 9.49 19.41
N ASP A 30 -1.08 9.11 18.67
CA ASP A 30 -2.43 9.61 18.88
C ASP A 30 -2.95 9.18 20.26
N ASN A 31 -2.72 7.92 20.65
CA ASN A 31 -3.11 7.40 21.96
C ASN A 31 -2.38 8.11 23.10
N VAL A 32 -1.08 8.36 22.95
CA VAL A 32 -0.30 9.11 23.95
C VAL A 32 -0.82 10.54 24.08
N SER A 33 -1.17 11.20 22.96
CA SER A 33 -1.75 12.55 22.98
C SER A 33 -3.10 12.57 23.71
N GLY A 34 -3.99 11.61 23.42
CA GLY A 34 -5.29 11.51 24.08
C GLY A 34 -5.18 11.22 25.58
N ILE A 35 -4.25 10.35 25.99
CA ILE A 35 -3.98 10.11 27.41
C ILE A 35 -3.45 11.38 28.09
N ALA A 36 -2.56 12.13 27.44
CA ALA A 36 -2.01 13.37 28.00
C ALA A 36 -3.09 14.46 28.17
N GLU A 37 -4.04 14.54 27.25
CA GLU A 37 -5.18 15.46 27.32
C GLU A 37 -6.13 15.10 28.47
N ILE A 38 -6.49 13.81 28.61
CA ILE A 38 -7.38 13.31 29.67
C ILE A 38 -6.70 13.39 31.05
N ALA A 39 -5.38 13.21 31.12
CA ALA A 39 -4.59 13.31 32.35
C ALA A 39 -4.28 14.76 32.79
N GLY A 40 -4.73 15.77 32.03
CA GLY A 40 -4.50 17.18 32.37
C GLY A 40 -3.04 17.63 32.29
N MET A 41 -2.24 17.00 31.42
CA MET A 41 -0.83 17.36 31.25
C MET A 41 -0.66 18.75 30.63
N SER A 42 0.50 19.40 30.87
CA SER A 42 0.79 20.75 30.38
C SER A 42 0.66 20.86 28.85
N TYR A 43 0.08 21.96 28.37
CA TYR A 43 -0.09 22.29 26.94
C TYR A 43 1.19 22.16 26.10
N ILE A 44 2.36 22.37 26.70
CA ILE A 44 3.67 22.23 26.02
C ILE A 44 3.92 20.77 25.60
N ILE A 45 3.44 19.79 26.37
CA ILE A 45 3.59 18.36 26.10
C ILE A 45 2.67 17.97 24.92
N CYS A 46 1.39 18.34 24.97
CA CYS A 46 0.47 18.14 23.84
C CYS A 46 0.95 18.83 22.55
N LYS A 47 1.49 20.05 22.64
CA LYS A 47 2.02 20.77 21.47
C LYS A 47 3.22 20.06 20.84
N ARG A 48 4.10 19.45 21.64
CA ARG A 48 5.23 18.65 21.14
C ARG A 48 4.76 17.35 20.48
N ILE A 49 3.76 16.68 21.05
CA ILE A 49 3.19 15.45 20.47
C ILE A 49 2.48 15.76 19.15
N ASN A 50 1.66 16.81 19.10
CA ASN A 50 0.93 17.21 17.87
C ASN A 50 1.84 17.77 16.78
N ALA A 51 3.01 18.34 17.11
CA ALA A 51 3.98 18.77 16.09
C ALA A 51 4.49 17.60 15.23
N LEU A 52 4.44 16.37 15.76
CA LEU A 52 4.87 15.16 15.08
C LEU A 52 3.80 14.59 14.12
N ASP A 53 2.56 15.07 14.21
CA ASP A 53 1.44 14.65 13.36
C ASP A 53 1.63 15.07 11.89
N ALA A 54 2.27 16.23 11.65
CA ALA A 54 2.58 16.68 10.29
C ALA A 54 3.57 15.74 9.56
N ALA A 55 4.59 15.24 10.28
CA ALA A 55 5.54 14.28 9.74
C ALA A 55 4.90 12.90 9.51
N LYS A 56 4.00 12.50 10.41
CA LYS A 56 3.18 11.27 10.29
C LYS A 56 2.28 11.32 9.05
N ASN A 57 1.54 12.41 8.81
CA ASN A 57 0.64 12.50 7.66
C ASN A 57 1.40 12.36 6.32
N THR A 58 2.60 12.95 6.25
CA THR A 58 3.50 12.78 5.10
C THR A 58 3.91 11.32 4.95
N THR A 59 4.28 10.65 6.05
CA THR A 59 4.77 9.27 5.97
C THR A 59 3.66 8.23 5.75
N SER A 60 2.46 8.44 6.30
CA SER A 60 1.30 7.58 6.04
C SER A 60 0.91 7.63 4.56
N THR A 61 0.99 8.81 3.93
CA THR A 61 0.78 8.95 2.48
C THR A 61 1.79 8.14 1.68
N ILE A 62 3.07 8.17 2.08
CA ILE A 62 4.13 7.35 1.46
C ILE A 62 3.83 5.86 1.66
N GLY A 63 3.48 5.43 2.87
CA GLY A 63 3.14 4.04 3.18
C GLY A 63 1.99 3.50 2.33
N ARG A 64 0.92 4.29 2.14
CA ARG A 64 -0.19 3.97 1.24
C ARG A 64 0.27 3.84 -0.21
N GLY A 65 1.12 4.75 -0.68
CA GLY A 65 1.68 4.70 -2.04
C GLY A 65 2.52 3.44 -2.29
N VAL A 66 3.35 3.04 -1.32
CA VAL A 66 4.13 1.79 -1.38
C VAL A 66 3.20 0.59 -1.42
N ALA A 67 2.16 0.55 -0.58
CA ALA A 67 1.19 -0.54 -0.56
C ALA A 67 0.44 -0.69 -1.91
N ILE A 68 -0.04 0.42 -2.48
CA ILE A 68 -0.76 0.42 -3.78
C ILE A 68 0.15 -0.08 -4.90
N ASN A 69 1.39 0.46 -4.97
CA ASN A 69 2.35 0.08 -6.01
C ASN A 69 2.77 -1.39 -5.88
N SER A 70 2.97 -1.88 -4.64
CA SER A 70 3.24 -3.28 -4.36
C SER A 70 2.12 -4.18 -4.86
N THR A 71 0.87 -3.86 -4.51
CA THR A 71 -0.29 -4.63 -4.94
C THR A 71 -0.43 -4.63 -6.46
N ALA A 72 -0.20 -3.51 -7.13
CA ALA A 72 -0.25 -3.43 -8.60
C ALA A 72 0.80 -4.36 -9.26
N LEU A 73 2.04 -4.37 -8.76
CA LEU A 73 3.12 -5.23 -9.29
C LEU A 73 2.83 -6.71 -9.03
N VAL A 74 2.36 -7.06 -7.83
CA VAL A 74 1.97 -8.44 -7.49
C VAL A 74 0.80 -8.91 -8.32
N SER A 75 -0.24 -8.08 -8.51
CA SER A 75 -1.39 -8.39 -9.36
C SER A 75 -0.99 -8.64 -10.81
N LEU A 76 -0.06 -7.85 -11.35
CA LEU A 76 0.47 -8.07 -12.71
C LEU A 76 1.27 -9.38 -12.81
N ALA A 77 2.06 -9.70 -11.78
CA ALA A 77 2.79 -10.97 -11.71
C ALA A 77 1.83 -12.17 -11.63
N LEU A 78 0.80 -12.08 -10.79
CA LEU A 78 -0.25 -13.11 -10.67
C LEU A 78 -1.03 -13.26 -11.98
N PHE A 79 -1.35 -12.15 -12.66
CA PHE A 79 -2.04 -12.18 -13.94
C PHE A 79 -1.26 -13.00 -14.98
N GLY A 80 0.04 -12.74 -15.15
CA GLY A 80 0.85 -13.54 -16.07
C GLY A 80 1.03 -14.99 -15.62
N ALA A 81 1.07 -15.26 -14.32
CA ALA A 81 1.06 -16.64 -13.80
C ALA A 81 -0.25 -17.37 -14.14
N ILE A 82 -1.40 -16.71 -13.99
CA ILE A 82 -2.73 -17.26 -14.35
C ILE A 82 -2.80 -17.55 -15.85
N VAL A 83 -2.34 -16.63 -16.70
CA VAL A 83 -2.28 -16.83 -18.16
C VAL A 83 -1.47 -18.08 -18.51
N SER A 84 -0.32 -18.26 -17.86
CA SER A 84 0.53 -19.44 -18.05
C SER A 84 -0.13 -20.73 -17.52
N CYS A 85 -0.73 -20.72 -16.33
CA CYS A 85 -1.41 -21.89 -15.76
C CYS A 85 -2.66 -22.29 -16.54
N ALA A 86 -3.39 -21.32 -17.09
CA ALA A 86 -4.56 -21.54 -17.93
C ALA A 86 -4.21 -21.96 -19.37
N SER A 87 -2.92 -22.13 -19.70
CA SER A 87 -2.43 -22.46 -21.04
C SER A 87 -2.90 -21.50 -22.13
N ILE A 88 -3.06 -20.21 -21.79
CA ILE A 88 -3.46 -19.16 -22.73
C ILE A 88 -2.20 -18.68 -23.46
N SER A 89 -2.14 -18.86 -24.77
CA SER A 89 -0.96 -18.49 -25.57
C SER A 89 -0.82 -16.98 -25.74
N ILE A 90 -1.92 -16.28 -25.99
CA ILE A 90 -1.97 -14.83 -26.20
C ILE A 90 -3.23 -14.27 -25.53
N VAL A 91 -3.07 -13.19 -24.78
CA VAL A 91 -4.18 -12.37 -24.30
C VAL A 91 -4.43 -11.27 -25.34
N ASP A 92 -5.44 -11.46 -26.18
CA ASP A 92 -5.86 -10.46 -27.16
C ASP A 92 -6.89 -9.51 -26.55
N VAL A 93 -6.50 -8.25 -26.35
CA VAL A 93 -7.35 -7.20 -25.77
C VAL A 93 -8.53 -6.84 -26.69
N LEU A 94 -8.37 -7.01 -28.00
CA LEU A 94 -9.44 -6.76 -28.98
C LEU A 94 -10.44 -7.92 -29.05
N GLY A 95 -10.11 -9.06 -28.44
CA GLY A 95 -11.00 -10.21 -28.36
C GLY A 95 -12.26 -9.88 -27.55
N PRO A 96 -13.47 -10.19 -28.03
CA PRO A 96 -14.72 -9.80 -27.38
C PRO A 96 -14.85 -10.32 -25.94
N LYS A 97 -14.34 -11.52 -25.66
CA LYS A 97 -14.33 -12.11 -24.30
C LYS A 97 -13.42 -11.33 -23.33
N VAL A 98 -12.24 -10.93 -23.79
CA VAL A 98 -11.25 -10.20 -22.98
C VAL A 98 -11.70 -8.76 -22.76
N CYS A 99 -12.20 -8.09 -23.80
CA CYS A 99 -12.73 -6.73 -23.71
C CYS A 99 -13.92 -6.64 -22.73
N PHE A 100 -14.86 -7.58 -22.79
CA PHE A 100 -15.98 -7.63 -21.83
C PHE A 100 -15.49 -7.87 -20.40
N GLY A 101 -14.53 -8.80 -20.22
CA GLY A 101 -13.90 -9.06 -18.92
C GLY A 101 -13.18 -7.84 -18.36
N LEU A 102 -12.47 -7.09 -19.20
CA LEU A 102 -11.77 -5.86 -18.82
C LEU A 102 -12.74 -4.78 -18.35
N LEU A 103 -13.82 -4.54 -19.10
CA LEU A 103 -14.85 -3.53 -18.74
C LEU A 103 -15.53 -3.86 -17.42
N MET A 104 -15.92 -5.13 -17.21
CA MET A 104 -16.50 -5.59 -15.96
C MET A 104 -15.49 -5.51 -14.80
N GLY A 105 -14.22 -5.82 -15.07
CA GLY A 105 -13.15 -5.74 -14.07
C GLY A 105 -12.90 -4.31 -13.60
N VAL A 106 -12.84 -3.33 -14.51
CA VAL A 106 -12.65 -1.91 -14.15
C VAL A 106 -13.83 -1.34 -13.35
N MET A 107 -15.04 -1.86 -13.57
CA MET A 107 -16.23 -1.47 -12.81
C MET A 107 -16.18 -1.96 -11.34
N ASN A 108 -15.40 -2.99 -11.03
CA ASN A 108 -15.30 -3.57 -9.69
C ASN A 108 -13.90 -3.34 -9.09
N PRO A 109 -13.66 -2.17 -8.46
CA PRO A 109 -12.35 -1.78 -7.93
C PRO A 109 -11.87 -2.60 -6.73
#